data_AF-A0A495XV20-F1
#
_entry.id   AF-A0A495XV20-F1
#
_cell.length_a   1.000
_cell.length_b   1.000
_cell.length_c   1.000
_cell.angle_alpha   90.00
_cell.angle_beta   90.00
_cell.angle_gamma   90.00
#
_symmetry.space_group_name_H-M   'P 1'
#
loop_
_entity.id
_entity.type
_entity.pdbx_description
1 polymer ?
#
loop_
_entity_poly.entity_id
_entity_poly.type
_entity_poly.pdbx_seq_one_letter_code
_entity_poly.pdbx_strand_id
1 'polypeptide(L)'
;MIAHFERVLRKIMPVGDDSGTEWVDEDWADAESRIAMEEAVRNGMPPRALGVFARWWQLETWLRDLAYVELRARYGREWEGILKAGLGRQAQDLTFGHMVNSSSSNILGYLDYSQLIRVISDHWDLFEKALIHRSAWDGRQEELKRIRHRVGHVRWPHSDDLHRLEQTLRDLEQGAFMAFASYNRRFMPMGTADAVTAGWMNRQHPKAKRLVDHAEERYGTRLILEASRRPWATAQQVDDPAPGLLWHASFTLRSRSVGIFELWREIVARGMDSILVHLVANDQKHVEFTFSAADSGDEISDAIGYALETVLAVSRLSLPEAPDYQQWQSRARSVDFRVISGSGWNIVDDSTLPITNFGAGGGVGRIPAW
;
A
#
# COMPACT_ATOMS: atom_id res chain seq x y z
N MET A 1 -20.65 28.73 -12.61
CA MET A 1 -20.43 27.81 -11.46
C MET A 1 -19.87 26.48 -11.95
N ILE A 2 -20.53 25.82 -12.92
CA ILE A 2 -20.05 24.59 -13.60
C ILE A 2 -18.63 24.74 -14.19
N ALA A 3 -18.36 25.78 -14.99
CA ALA A 3 -17.01 26.02 -15.55
C ALA A 3 -15.91 26.35 -14.51
N HIS A 4 -16.29 26.78 -13.29
CA HIS A 4 -15.33 26.95 -12.19
C HIS A 4 -15.07 25.63 -11.47
N PHE A 5 -16.11 24.79 -11.33
CA PHE A 5 -16.03 23.45 -10.78
C PHE A 5 -15.19 22.52 -11.66
N GLU A 6 -15.41 22.49 -12.98
CA GLU A 6 -14.58 21.74 -13.94
C GLU A 6 -13.10 22.15 -13.90
N ARG A 7 -12.83 23.45 -13.72
CA ARG A 7 -11.46 23.97 -13.60
C ARG A 7 -10.80 23.62 -12.25
N VAL A 8 -11.58 23.46 -11.18
CA VAL A 8 -11.08 23.01 -9.87
C VAL A 8 -10.82 21.50 -9.92
N LEU A 9 -11.71 20.71 -10.53
CA LEU A 9 -11.47 19.28 -10.78
C LEU A 9 -10.25 19.05 -11.66
N ARG A 10 -10.09 19.80 -12.77
CA ARG A 10 -8.88 19.74 -13.62
C ARG A 10 -7.57 20.15 -12.92
N LYS A 11 -7.64 20.87 -11.79
CA LYS A 11 -6.45 21.20 -10.97
C LYS A 11 -6.15 20.16 -9.89
N ILE A 12 -7.17 19.41 -9.45
CA ILE A 12 -7.04 18.34 -8.46
C ILE A 12 -6.64 17.02 -9.14
N MET A 13 -6.99 16.84 -10.41
CA MET A 13 -6.61 15.69 -11.23
C MET A 13 -5.22 15.91 -11.89
N PRO A 14 -4.35 14.88 -11.94
CA PRO A 14 -3.05 14.99 -12.61
C PRO A 14 -3.26 15.31 -14.10
N VAL A 15 -2.74 16.46 -14.53
CA VAL A 15 -2.73 16.86 -15.93
C VAL A 15 -1.60 16.10 -16.62
N GLY A 16 -1.95 15.15 -17.48
CA GLY A 16 -1.03 14.60 -18.48
C GLY A 16 -0.65 15.68 -19.49
N ASP A 17 0.58 15.60 -20.00
CA ASP A 17 1.16 16.52 -20.98
C ASP A 17 0.28 16.65 -22.25
N ASP A 18 0.44 17.76 -22.97
CA ASP A 18 -0.40 18.30 -24.05
C ASP A 18 -0.39 17.45 -25.36
N SER A 19 -0.22 16.12 -25.27
CA SER A 19 0.06 15.22 -26.39
C SER A 19 -1.16 14.81 -27.23
N GLY A 20 -2.26 15.56 -27.18
CA GLY A 20 -3.39 15.39 -28.11
C GLY A 20 -4.05 14.01 -28.09
N THR A 21 -3.91 13.25 -27.01
CA THR A 21 -4.62 11.98 -26.83
C THR A 21 -6.04 12.30 -26.38
N GLU A 22 -7.02 11.91 -27.20
CA GLU A 22 -8.44 11.96 -26.84
C GLU A 22 -8.61 11.23 -25.50
N TRP A 23 -8.94 11.97 -24.45
CA TRP A 23 -9.23 11.40 -23.14
C TRP A 23 -10.39 10.45 -23.32
N VAL A 24 -10.16 9.16 -23.10
CA VAL A 24 -11.24 8.28 -22.66
C VAL A 24 -11.78 8.96 -21.41
N ASP A 25 -13.08 9.24 -21.38
CA ASP A 25 -13.82 9.75 -20.23
C ASP A 25 -13.71 8.67 -19.13
N GLU A 26 -12.55 8.61 -18.48
CA GLU A 26 -12.19 7.56 -17.54
C GLU A 26 -13.09 7.73 -16.32
N ASP A 27 -13.87 6.69 -16.04
CA ASP A 27 -14.85 6.60 -14.96
C ASP A 27 -14.13 6.48 -13.59
N TRP A 28 -13.32 7.49 -13.24
CA TRP A 28 -12.53 7.58 -12.00
C TRP A 28 -13.41 7.60 -10.75
N ALA A 29 -14.68 7.96 -10.92
CA ALA A 29 -15.75 7.86 -9.94
C ALA A 29 -16.99 7.27 -10.62
N ASP A 30 -17.63 6.34 -9.92
CA ASP A 30 -18.94 5.84 -10.31
C ASP A 30 -19.98 6.98 -10.37
N ALA A 31 -21.07 6.74 -11.09
CA ALA A 31 -22.10 7.73 -11.32
C ALA A 31 -22.71 8.28 -10.02
N GLU A 32 -22.84 7.46 -8.97
CA GLU A 32 -23.41 7.86 -7.69
C GLU A 32 -22.46 8.83 -6.96
N SER A 33 -21.17 8.50 -6.90
CA SER A 33 -20.12 9.34 -6.32
C SER A 33 -20.05 10.72 -6.98
N ARG A 34 -20.15 10.77 -8.32
CA ARG A 34 -20.13 12.03 -9.09
C ARG A 34 -21.34 12.90 -8.79
N ILE A 35 -22.53 12.31 -8.83
CA ILE A 35 -23.79 13.01 -8.50
C ILE A 35 -23.73 13.55 -7.06
N ALA A 36 -23.25 12.77 -6.11
CA ALA A 36 -23.13 13.18 -4.72
C ALA A 36 -22.18 14.37 -4.53
N MET A 37 -21.01 14.35 -5.17
CA MET A 37 -20.05 15.46 -5.11
C MET A 37 -20.61 16.75 -5.74
N GLU A 38 -21.26 16.64 -6.89
CA GLU A 38 -21.88 17.77 -7.58
C GLU A 38 -23.01 18.38 -6.74
N GLU A 39 -23.90 17.55 -6.22
CA GLU A 39 -25.01 18.02 -5.38
C GLU A 39 -24.51 18.62 -4.07
N ALA A 40 -23.46 18.06 -3.44
CA ALA A 40 -22.87 18.68 -2.25
C ALA A 40 -22.39 20.12 -2.52
N VAL A 41 -21.71 20.34 -3.65
CA VAL A 41 -21.23 21.67 -4.04
C VAL A 41 -22.38 22.61 -4.41
N ARG A 42 -23.39 22.13 -5.16
CA ARG A 42 -24.59 22.92 -5.51
C ARG A 42 -25.36 23.35 -4.26
N ASN A 43 -25.42 22.50 -3.24
CA ASN A 43 -26.14 22.73 -2.00
C ASN A 43 -25.29 23.42 -0.89
N GLY A 44 -24.19 24.08 -1.27
CA GLY A 44 -23.49 25.02 -0.40
C GLY A 44 -22.13 24.57 0.14
N MET A 45 -21.64 23.38 -0.20
CA MET A 45 -20.26 23.00 0.09
C MET A 45 -19.30 23.82 -0.79
N PRO A 46 -18.32 24.55 -0.21
CA PRO A 46 -17.34 25.27 -1.01
C PRO A 46 -16.48 24.26 -1.82
N PRO A 47 -16.29 24.44 -3.15
CA PRO A 47 -15.46 23.53 -3.95
C PRO A 47 -14.04 23.37 -3.41
N ARG A 48 -13.49 24.45 -2.83
CA ARG A 48 -12.17 24.42 -2.18
C ARG A 48 -12.16 23.52 -0.94
N ALA A 49 -13.27 23.43 -0.18
CA ALA A 49 -13.35 22.51 0.95
C ALA A 49 -13.25 21.06 0.48
N LEU A 50 -13.90 20.72 -0.64
CA LEU A 50 -13.80 19.40 -1.26
C LEU A 50 -12.36 19.10 -1.70
N GLY A 51 -11.70 20.07 -2.35
CA GLY A 51 -10.29 19.93 -2.75
C GLY A 51 -9.33 19.76 -1.56
N VAL A 52 -9.54 20.53 -0.48
CA VAL A 52 -8.75 20.39 0.76
C VAL A 52 -9.00 19.03 1.40
N PHE A 53 -10.24 18.56 1.46
CA PHE A 53 -10.57 17.22 1.97
C PHE A 53 -9.88 16.13 1.15
N ALA A 54 -9.96 16.19 -0.18
CA ALA A 54 -9.35 15.19 -1.06
C ALA A 54 -7.82 15.14 -0.92
N ARG A 55 -7.13 16.30 -0.90
CA ARG A 55 -5.67 16.35 -0.71
C ARG A 55 -5.26 15.95 0.71
N TRP A 56 -6.07 16.28 1.72
CA TRP A 56 -5.86 15.80 3.08
C TRP A 56 -5.98 14.28 3.16
N TRP A 57 -7.01 13.70 2.55
CA TRP A 57 -7.21 12.25 2.45
C TRP A 57 -6.02 11.56 1.80
N GLN A 58 -5.53 12.10 0.68
CA GLN A 58 -4.34 11.59 -0.02
C GLN A 58 -3.09 11.60 0.87
N LEU A 59 -2.81 12.72 1.57
CA LEU A 59 -1.67 12.84 2.48
C LEU A 59 -1.76 11.84 3.63
N GLU A 60 -2.91 11.77 4.29
CA GLU A 60 -3.10 10.93 5.47
C GLU A 60 -3.07 9.44 5.11
N THR A 61 -3.69 9.04 3.98
CA THR A 61 -3.63 7.67 3.46
C THR A 61 -2.19 7.27 3.18
N TRP A 62 -1.43 8.11 2.47
CA TRP A 62 -0.03 7.81 2.17
C TRP A 62 0.83 7.67 3.43
N LEU A 63 0.65 8.54 4.43
CA LEU A 63 1.37 8.43 5.70
C LEU A 63 1.03 7.15 6.47
N ARG A 64 -0.23 6.70 6.40
CA ARG A 64 -0.65 5.43 7.02
C ARG A 64 -0.05 4.24 6.29
N ASP A 65 -0.08 4.23 4.97
CA ASP A 65 0.50 3.15 4.18
C ASP A 65 2.02 3.07 4.40
N LEU A 66 2.70 4.22 4.43
CA LEU A 66 4.12 4.30 4.76
C LEU A 66 4.38 3.76 6.18
N ALA A 67 3.62 4.22 7.17
CA ALA A 67 3.74 3.72 8.55
C ALA A 67 3.51 2.21 8.64
N TYR A 68 2.52 1.69 7.93
CA TYR A 68 2.24 0.26 7.87
C TYR A 68 3.46 -0.52 7.36
N VAL A 69 3.96 -0.18 6.17
CA VAL A 69 5.06 -0.91 5.53
C VAL A 69 6.33 -0.83 6.35
N GLU A 70 6.72 0.35 6.83
CA GLU A 70 7.98 0.50 7.56
C GLU A 70 7.93 -0.18 8.94
N LEU A 71 6.80 -0.09 9.66
CA LEU A 71 6.65 -0.79 10.94
C LEU A 71 6.59 -2.31 10.74
N ARG A 72 5.89 -2.80 9.71
CA ARG A 72 5.87 -4.24 9.38
C ARG A 72 7.25 -4.74 9.00
N ALA A 73 8.00 -4.00 8.17
CA ALA A 73 9.35 -4.38 7.79
C ALA A 73 10.32 -4.39 8.99
N ARG A 74 10.11 -3.52 9.98
CA ARG A 74 10.95 -3.44 11.18
C ARG A 74 10.61 -4.45 12.27
N TYR A 75 9.33 -4.64 12.56
CA TYR A 75 8.84 -5.36 13.74
C TYR A 75 8.03 -6.61 13.42
N GLY A 76 7.83 -6.95 12.14
CA GLY A 76 7.06 -8.13 11.73
C GLY A 76 5.64 -8.09 12.29
N ARG A 77 5.17 -9.20 12.86
CA ARG A 77 3.88 -9.31 13.55
C ARG A 77 3.74 -8.43 14.78
N GLU A 78 4.84 -8.04 15.43
CA GLU A 78 4.82 -7.22 16.65
C GLU A 78 4.54 -5.73 16.39
N TRP A 79 4.47 -5.31 15.13
CA TRP A 79 4.23 -3.91 14.73
C TRP A 79 3.00 -3.27 15.39
N GLU A 80 1.93 -4.04 15.64
CA GLU A 80 0.73 -3.54 16.32
C GLU A 80 1.01 -3.11 17.76
N GLY A 81 1.98 -3.76 18.43
CA GLY A 81 2.41 -3.42 19.78
C GLY A 81 2.97 -2.00 19.85
N ILE A 82 3.68 -1.58 18.80
CA ILE A 82 4.19 -0.22 18.66
C ILE A 82 3.05 0.79 18.59
N LEU A 83 2.00 0.50 17.83
CA LEU A 83 0.82 1.37 17.74
C LEU A 83 0.02 1.42 19.04
N LYS A 84 -0.17 0.27 19.69
CA LYS A 84 -0.91 0.17 20.97
C LYS A 84 -0.20 0.92 22.08
N ALA A 85 1.14 0.91 22.11
CA ALA A 85 1.92 1.73 23.03
C ALA A 85 1.70 3.24 22.81
N GLY A 86 1.52 3.67 21.55
CA GLY A 86 1.20 5.05 21.19
C GLY A 86 -0.24 5.48 21.51
N LEU A 87 -1.19 4.55 21.47
CA LEU A 87 -2.63 4.78 21.68
C LEU A 87 -3.05 4.98 23.14
N GLY A 88 -2.31 4.44 24.12
CA GLY A 88 -2.67 4.55 25.54
C GLY A 88 -4.08 3.99 25.85
N ARG A 89 -4.88 4.70 26.66
CA ARG A 89 -6.23 4.24 27.09
C ARG A 89 -7.23 4.08 25.93
N GLN A 90 -7.03 4.77 24.79
CA GLN A 90 -7.91 4.66 23.63
C GLN A 90 -7.82 3.29 22.93
N ALA A 91 -6.78 2.49 23.23
CA ALA A 91 -6.71 1.11 22.76
C ALA A 91 -7.85 0.23 23.30
N GLN A 92 -8.49 0.61 24.41
CA GLN A 92 -9.63 -0.14 24.97
C GLN A 92 -10.90 0.02 24.14
N ASP A 93 -11.06 1.12 23.41
CA ASP A 93 -12.24 1.38 22.56
C ASP A 93 -12.20 0.59 21.25
N LEU A 94 -11.02 0.07 20.85
CA LEU A 94 -10.87 -0.86 19.72
C LEU A 94 -11.53 -2.23 19.98
N THR A 95 -11.90 -2.52 21.23
CA THR A 95 -12.52 -3.79 21.65
C THR A 95 -14.02 -3.83 21.41
N PHE A 96 -14.67 -2.71 21.05
CA PHE A 96 -16.10 -2.68 20.77
C PHE A 96 -16.39 -3.09 19.32
N GLY A 97 -16.50 -4.40 19.09
CA GLY A 97 -16.67 -5.06 17.79
C GLY A 97 -18.00 -4.84 17.05
N HIS A 98 -18.60 -3.65 17.09
CA HIS A 98 -19.88 -3.35 16.43
C HIS A 98 -19.77 -2.77 15.01
N MET A 99 -18.57 -2.53 14.49
CA MET A 99 -18.36 -2.11 13.10
C MET A 99 -17.37 -3.06 12.40
N VAL A 100 -17.78 -4.31 12.17
CA VAL A 100 -17.00 -5.27 11.37
C VAL A 100 -17.15 -4.90 9.88
N ASN A 101 -16.33 -3.98 9.40
CA ASN A 101 -16.03 -3.80 7.98
C ASN A 101 -14.56 -4.18 7.71
N SER A 102 -14.13 -4.18 6.45
CA SER A 102 -12.72 -4.44 6.06
C SER A 102 -11.71 -3.48 6.69
N SER A 103 -12.16 -2.40 7.35
CA SER A 103 -11.32 -1.46 8.10
C SER A 103 -11.20 -1.79 9.60
N SER A 104 -12.00 -2.72 10.12
CA SER A 104 -12.01 -3.06 11.57
C SER A 104 -10.75 -3.76 12.06
N SER A 105 -10.02 -4.42 11.16
CA SER A 105 -8.68 -4.99 11.40
C SER A 105 -7.56 -3.95 11.27
N ASN A 106 -7.83 -2.79 10.68
CA ASN A 106 -6.81 -1.78 10.41
C ASN A 106 -6.64 -0.83 11.62
N ILE A 107 -5.74 -1.18 12.55
CA ILE A 107 -5.42 -0.35 13.72
C ILE A 107 -4.98 1.07 13.31
N LEU A 108 -4.29 1.23 12.17
CA LEU A 108 -3.90 2.55 11.68
C LEU A 108 -5.12 3.39 11.31
N GLY A 109 -6.25 2.82 10.90
CA GLY A 109 -7.48 3.55 10.62
C GLY A 109 -8.06 4.28 11.83
N TYR A 110 -7.69 3.86 13.05
CA TYR A 110 -8.18 4.43 14.30
C TYR A 110 -7.26 5.49 14.92
N LEU A 111 -6.00 5.59 14.46
CA LEU A 111 -5.12 6.64 14.94
C LEU A 111 -5.61 7.98 14.41
N ASP A 112 -5.73 9.00 15.25
CA ASP A 112 -5.85 10.35 14.75
C ASP A 112 -4.52 10.83 14.12
N TYR A 113 -4.57 11.95 13.39
CA TYR A 113 -3.38 12.50 12.75
C TYR A 113 -2.25 12.80 13.74
N SER A 114 -2.56 13.29 14.94
CA SER A 114 -1.51 13.61 15.94
C SER A 114 -0.83 12.35 16.47
N GLN A 115 -1.60 11.26 16.63
CA GLN A 115 -1.08 9.95 17.02
C GLN A 115 -0.20 9.35 15.92
N LEU A 116 -0.64 9.43 14.66
CA LEU A 116 0.16 8.98 13.51
C LEU A 116 1.50 9.72 13.44
N ILE A 117 1.49 11.05 13.58
CA ILE A 117 2.71 11.86 13.58
C ILE A 117 3.62 11.55 14.77
N ARG A 118 3.04 11.24 15.93
CA ARG A 118 3.82 10.81 17.09
C ARG A 118 4.55 9.49 16.80
N VAL A 119 3.86 8.49 16.25
CA VAL A 119 4.48 7.21 15.85
C VAL A 119 5.63 7.44 14.87
N ILE A 120 5.42 8.30 13.86
CA ILE A 120 6.46 8.65 12.89
C ILE A 120 7.65 9.34 13.55
N SER A 121 7.40 10.27 14.48
CA SER A 121 8.46 10.99 15.20
C SER A 121 9.26 10.09 16.14
N ASP A 122 8.59 9.15 16.82
CA ASP A 122 9.21 8.21 17.76
C ASP A 122 10.08 7.16 17.03
N HIS A 123 9.81 6.92 15.73
CA HIS A 123 10.54 5.99 14.87
C HIS A 123 11.10 6.66 13.61
N TRP A 124 11.61 7.89 13.75
CA TRP A 124 12.03 8.72 12.62
C TRP A 124 13.07 8.06 11.70
N ASP A 125 13.94 7.21 12.26
CA ASP A 125 14.95 6.44 11.53
C ASP A 125 14.37 5.55 10.43
N LEU A 126 13.13 5.07 10.59
CA LEU A 126 12.44 4.27 9.58
C LEU A 126 11.88 5.14 8.44
N PHE A 127 11.57 6.40 8.72
CA PHE A 127 10.84 7.29 7.81
C PHE A 127 11.72 8.33 7.12
N GLU A 128 12.94 8.56 7.61
CA GLU A 128 13.80 9.67 7.17
C GLU A 128 14.11 9.67 5.66
N LYS A 129 14.07 8.50 5.01
CA LYS A 129 14.30 8.36 3.57
C LYS A 129 13.06 8.69 2.75
N ALA A 130 11.86 8.48 3.32
CA ALA A 130 10.59 8.71 2.64
C ALA A 130 9.97 10.08 2.96
N LEU A 131 10.45 10.76 4.01
CA LEU A 131 9.99 12.09 4.40
C LEU A 131 11.02 13.17 4.06
N ILE A 132 10.58 14.43 4.09
CA ILE A 132 11.49 15.58 4.05
C ILE A 132 12.34 15.67 5.31
N HIS A 133 13.39 16.50 5.28
CA HIS A 133 14.27 16.71 6.43
C HIS A 133 13.48 17.02 7.72
N ARG A 134 13.87 16.40 8.84
CA ARG A 134 13.12 16.42 10.11
C ARG A 134 12.70 17.81 10.55
N SER A 135 13.61 18.79 10.51
CA SER A 135 13.28 20.16 10.89
C SER A 135 12.20 20.81 10.01
N ALA A 136 12.20 20.53 8.71
CA ALA A 136 11.17 21.03 7.79
C ALA A 136 9.85 20.28 7.98
N TRP A 137 9.90 18.97 8.27
CA TRP A 137 8.74 18.18 8.61
C TRP A 137 8.08 18.69 9.89
N ASP A 138 8.83 18.81 10.98
CA ASP A 138 8.36 19.26 12.29
C ASP A 138 7.78 20.68 12.22
N GLY A 139 8.43 21.58 11.47
CA GLY A 139 7.96 22.96 11.25
C GLY A 139 6.60 23.06 10.56
N ARG A 140 6.20 22.04 9.77
CA ARG A 140 4.90 22.00 9.08
C ARG A 140 3.76 21.42 9.92
N GLN A 141 4.06 20.72 11.00
CA GLN A 141 3.04 19.96 11.74
C GLN A 141 1.95 20.85 12.33
N GLU A 142 2.30 22.02 12.87
CA GLU A 142 1.31 22.94 13.43
C GLU A 142 0.36 23.51 12.39
N GLU A 143 0.85 23.72 11.17
CA GLU A 143 0.03 24.13 10.03
C GLU A 143 -0.91 23.01 9.59
N LEU A 144 -0.38 21.81 9.38
CA LEU A 144 -1.15 20.64 8.95
C LEU A 144 -2.24 20.27 9.97
N LYS A 145 -1.94 20.31 11.28
CA LYS A 145 -2.92 20.11 12.35
C LYS A 145 -4.08 21.11 12.28
N ARG A 146 -3.81 22.38 11.97
CA ARG A 146 -4.85 23.41 11.82
C ARG A 146 -5.74 23.14 10.61
N ILE A 147 -5.15 22.68 9.49
CA ILE A 147 -5.91 22.28 8.30
C ILE A 147 -6.80 21.08 8.64
N ARG A 148 -6.23 20.01 9.22
CA ARG A 148 -6.95 18.83 9.70
C ARG A 148 -8.13 19.19 10.59
N HIS A 149 -7.92 20.07 11.56
CA HIS A 149 -8.95 20.48 12.50
C HIS A 149 -10.09 21.23 11.79
N ARG A 150 -9.81 22.04 10.77
CA ARG A 150 -10.87 22.65 9.94
C ARG A 150 -11.64 21.60 9.16
N VAL A 151 -10.93 20.67 8.51
CA VAL A 151 -11.52 19.57 7.74
C VAL A 151 -12.44 18.71 8.63
N GLY A 152 -11.93 18.26 9.78
CA GLY A 152 -12.68 17.40 10.71
C GLY A 152 -13.90 18.06 11.36
N HIS A 153 -13.94 19.39 11.43
CA HIS A 153 -15.09 20.14 11.93
C HIS A 153 -15.94 20.78 10.83
N VAL A 154 -15.73 20.39 9.56
CA VAL A 154 -16.47 20.91 8.39
C VAL A 154 -16.47 22.45 8.37
N ARG A 155 -15.35 23.05 8.78
CA ARG A 155 -15.18 24.51 8.80
C ARG A 155 -14.74 24.99 7.43
N TRP A 156 -15.03 26.26 7.14
CA TRP A 156 -14.51 26.92 5.95
C TRP A 156 -12.98 26.86 5.92
N PRO A 157 -12.37 26.36 4.83
CA PRO A 157 -10.91 26.33 4.70
C PRO A 157 -10.36 27.76 4.52
N HIS A 158 -9.14 27.98 4.99
CA HIS A 158 -8.40 29.20 4.67
C HIS A 158 -8.06 29.22 3.17
N SER A 159 -7.87 30.41 2.60
CA SER A 159 -7.53 30.58 1.17
C SER A 159 -6.30 29.79 0.73
N ASP A 160 -5.40 29.56 1.67
CA ASP A 160 -4.07 28.99 1.43
C ASP A 160 -3.98 27.50 1.76
N ASP A 161 -4.99 26.92 2.41
CA ASP A 161 -4.94 25.53 2.91
C ASP A 161 -4.65 24.53 1.80
N LEU A 162 -5.30 24.70 0.65
CA LEU A 162 -5.07 23.84 -0.50
C LEU A 162 -3.63 23.93 -1.00
N HIS A 163 -3.10 25.15 -1.18
CA HIS A 163 -1.73 25.34 -1.65
C HIS A 163 -0.69 24.80 -0.65
N ARG A 164 -0.95 24.90 0.65
CA ARG A 164 -0.08 24.36 1.71
C ARG A 164 -0.04 22.83 1.69
N LEU A 165 -1.19 22.19 1.46
CA LEU A 165 -1.26 20.74 1.25
C LEU A 165 -0.56 20.31 -0.03
N GLU A 166 -0.81 21.00 -1.15
CA GLU A 166 -0.16 20.71 -2.43
C GLU A 166 1.36 20.88 -2.35
N GLN A 167 1.84 21.92 -1.68
CA GLN A 167 3.27 22.09 -1.44
C GLN A 167 3.84 20.96 -0.57
N THR A 168 3.10 20.51 0.45
CA THR A 168 3.51 19.38 1.28
C THR A 168 3.60 18.09 0.47
N LEU A 169 2.58 17.76 -0.32
CA LEU A 169 2.58 16.60 -1.20
C LEU A 169 3.71 16.67 -2.24
N ARG A 170 3.93 17.84 -2.85
CA ARG A 170 5.03 18.09 -3.79
C ARG A 170 6.38 17.75 -3.18
N ASP A 171 6.63 18.19 -1.95
CA ASP A 171 7.92 17.97 -1.29
C ASP A 171 8.10 16.51 -0.85
N LEU A 172 7.01 15.74 -0.73
CA LEU A 172 7.03 14.31 -0.41
C LEU A 172 7.19 13.41 -1.65
N GLU A 173 7.05 13.94 -2.88
CA GLU A 173 7.11 13.16 -4.13
C GLU A 173 8.35 12.27 -4.23
N GLN A 174 9.52 12.81 -3.91
CA GLN A 174 10.79 12.08 -3.97
C GLN A 174 10.82 10.93 -2.97
N GLY A 175 10.37 11.19 -1.74
CA GLY A 175 10.36 10.19 -0.68
C GLY A 175 9.31 9.09 -0.90
N ALA A 176 8.15 9.46 -1.46
CA ALA A 176 7.13 8.49 -1.90
C ALA A 176 7.69 7.56 -2.99
N PHE A 177 8.35 8.12 -4.01
CA PHE A 177 9.03 7.32 -5.03
C PHE A 177 10.06 6.38 -4.41
N MET A 178 10.92 6.85 -3.50
CA MET A 178 11.91 6.00 -2.83
C MET A 178 11.27 4.86 -2.03
N ALA A 179 10.18 5.14 -1.31
CA ALA A 179 9.46 4.13 -0.54
C ALA A 179 8.87 3.03 -1.43
N PHE A 180 8.26 3.42 -2.56
CA PHE A 180 7.70 2.48 -3.53
C PHE A 180 8.77 1.74 -4.33
N ALA A 181 9.74 2.45 -4.90
CA ALA A 181 10.80 1.86 -5.70
C ALA A 181 11.67 0.89 -4.88
N SER A 182 11.95 1.20 -3.61
CA SER A 182 12.66 0.26 -2.73
C SER A 182 11.87 -1.01 -2.42
N TYR A 183 10.53 -0.94 -2.37
CA TYR A 183 9.66 -2.10 -2.22
C TYR A 183 9.69 -2.98 -3.48
N ASN A 184 9.75 -2.36 -4.66
CA ASN A 184 9.75 -3.05 -5.95
C ASN A 184 11.15 -3.38 -6.48
N ARG A 185 12.21 -2.86 -5.87
CA ARG A 185 13.60 -3.23 -6.19
C ARG A 185 13.93 -4.58 -5.59
N ARG A 186 13.59 -5.62 -6.37
CA ARG A 186 13.73 -7.01 -5.99
C ARG A 186 15.08 -7.57 -6.37
N PHE A 187 15.54 -8.52 -5.57
CA PHE A 187 16.72 -9.33 -5.86
C PHE A 187 16.47 -10.77 -5.44
N MET A 188 17.18 -11.69 -6.07
CA MET A 188 17.23 -13.09 -5.63
C MET A 188 18.22 -13.17 -4.45
N PRO A 189 17.79 -13.47 -3.23
CA PRO A 189 18.71 -13.66 -2.11
C PRO A 189 19.68 -14.81 -2.42
N MET A 190 20.97 -14.53 -2.22
CA MET A 190 22.04 -15.52 -2.38
C MET A 190 22.51 -15.97 -1.00
N GLY A 191 22.27 -17.23 -0.66
CA GLY A 191 22.64 -17.80 0.64
C GLY A 191 21.97 -19.15 0.87
N THR A 192 22.34 -19.86 1.94
CA THR A 192 21.70 -21.13 2.32
C THR A 192 21.33 -21.19 3.79
N ALA A 193 21.43 -20.07 4.52
CA ALA A 193 21.38 -20.06 5.98
C ALA A 193 19.97 -19.86 6.55
N ASP A 194 19.13 -19.05 5.90
CA ASP A 194 17.78 -18.79 6.39
C ASP A 194 16.78 -19.87 5.94
N ALA A 195 15.75 -20.10 6.75
CA ALA A 195 14.76 -21.15 6.53
C ALA A 195 13.96 -20.98 5.23
N VAL A 196 13.79 -19.75 4.75
CA VAL A 196 13.05 -19.47 3.51
C VAL A 196 13.89 -19.88 2.29
N THR A 197 15.15 -19.45 2.23
CA THR A 197 16.06 -19.83 1.14
C THR A 197 16.37 -21.33 1.15
N ALA A 198 16.69 -21.89 2.32
CA ALA A 198 16.90 -23.33 2.47
C ALA A 198 15.62 -24.13 2.11
N GLY A 199 14.47 -23.67 2.60
CA GLY A 199 13.19 -24.32 2.41
C GLY A 199 12.74 -24.35 0.95
N TRP A 200 12.75 -23.20 0.28
CA TRP A 200 12.08 -23.01 -1.01
C TRP A 200 13.04 -22.96 -2.19
N MET A 201 14.16 -22.24 -2.09
CA MET A 201 15.14 -22.21 -3.19
C MET A 201 15.93 -23.52 -3.27
N ASN A 202 16.34 -24.06 -2.12
CA ASN A 202 17.06 -25.33 -2.05
C ASN A 202 16.12 -26.55 -1.88
N ARG A 203 14.81 -26.34 -1.94
CA ARG A 203 13.77 -27.38 -1.83
C ARG A 203 13.94 -28.27 -0.59
N GLN A 204 14.34 -27.73 0.55
CA GLN A 204 14.46 -28.53 1.77
C GLN A 204 13.13 -28.64 2.53
N HIS A 205 12.22 -27.68 2.32
CA HIS A 205 10.91 -27.65 2.97
C HIS A 205 10.01 -28.78 2.45
N PRO A 206 9.28 -29.51 3.32
CA PRO A 206 8.44 -30.65 2.88
C PRO A 206 7.41 -30.27 1.82
N LYS A 207 6.77 -29.09 1.94
CA LYS A 207 5.82 -28.63 0.93
C LYS A 207 6.50 -28.21 -0.37
N ALA A 208 7.70 -27.62 -0.31
CA ALA A 208 8.42 -27.22 -1.52
C ALA A 208 8.79 -28.45 -2.37
N LYS A 209 9.31 -29.52 -1.74
CA LYS A 209 9.62 -30.81 -2.39
C LYS A 209 8.42 -31.42 -3.10
N ARG A 210 7.24 -31.32 -2.49
CA ARG A 210 6.02 -31.95 -2.98
C ARG A 210 5.27 -31.10 -4.01
N LEU A 211 5.19 -29.78 -3.78
CA LEU A 211 4.21 -28.93 -4.46
C LEU A 211 4.78 -28.08 -5.58
N VAL A 212 6.07 -27.73 -5.60
CA VAL A 212 6.61 -26.81 -6.62
C VAL A 212 6.48 -27.42 -8.02
N ASP A 213 7.02 -28.62 -8.22
CA ASP A 213 6.94 -29.30 -9.52
C ASP A 213 5.49 -29.69 -9.84
N HIS A 214 4.73 -30.15 -8.83
CA HIS A 214 3.32 -30.49 -9.00
C HIS A 214 2.47 -29.29 -9.45
N ALA A 215 2.70 -28.11 -8.87
CA ALA A 215 2.02 -26.87 -9.23
C ALA A 215 2.32 -26.46 -10.67
N GLU A 216 3.58 -26.54 -11.08
CA GLU A 216 3.99 -26.19 -12.43
C GLU A 216 3.42 -27.19 -13.46
N GLU A 217 3.58 -28.49 -13.21
CA GLU A 217 3.16 -29.56 -14.13
C GLU A 217 1.64 -29.72 -14.24
N ARG A 218 0.91 -29.64 -13.12
CA ARG A 218 -0.54 -29.94 -13.09
C ARG A 218 -1.41 -28.71 -13.15
N TYR A 219 -0.94 -27.58 -12.65
CA TYR A 219 -1.72 -26.35 -12.55
C TYR A 219 -1.20 -25.24 -13.46
N GLY A 220 0.01 -25.38 -14.03
CA GLY A 220 0.65 -24.30 -14.77
C GLY A 220 0.93 -23.09 -13.88
N THR A 221 1.14 -23.32 -12.58
CA THR A 221 1.40 -22.29 -11.57
C THR A 221 2.89 -22.27 -11.27
N ARG A 222 3.54 -21.13 -11.53
CA ARG A 222 4.96 -20.93 -11.22
C ARG A 222 5.11 -20.08 -9.97
N LEU A 223 5.93 -20.56 -9.03
CA LEU A 223 6.39 -19.78 -7.88
C LEU A 223 7.72 -19.10 -8.22
N ILE A 224 7.82 -17.81 -7.91
CA ILE A 224 9.05 -17.02 -7.92
C ILE A 224 9.22 -16.44 -6.52
N LEU A 225 10.42 -16.55 -5.96
CA LEU A 225 10.73 -16.05 -4.63
C LEU A 225 11.86 -15.03 -4.72
N GLU A 226 11.57 -13.80 -4.29
CA GLU A 226 12.50 -12.68 -4.32
C GLU A 226 12.50 -11.97 -2.96
N ALA A 227 13.44 -11.07 -2.75
CA ALA A 227 13.45 -10.19 -1.60
C ALA A 227 13.59 -8.72 -2.04
N SER A 228 13.04 -7.80 -1.26
CA SER A 228 13.32 -6.36 -1.36
C SER A 228 13.88 -5.84 -0.04
N ARG A 229 14.46 -4.64 -0.07
CA ARG A 229 15.12 -4.04 1.09
C ARG A 229 14.63 -2.61 1.31
N ARG A 230 14.25 -2.30 2.55
CA ARG A 230 13.88 -0.94 2.95
C ARG A 230 15.10 -0.01 2.96
N PRO A 231 14.93 1.28 2.63
CA PRO A 231 16.06 2.23 2.52
C PRO A 231 16.87 2.46 3.81
N TRP A 232 16.26 2.28 4.98
CA TRP A 232 16.94 2.42 6.28
C TRP A 232 17.67 1.14 6.72
N ALA A 233 17.44 0.01 6.05
CA ALA A 233 18.04 -1.26 6.38
C ALA A 233 19.48 -1.35 5.86
N THR A 234 20.37 -1.95 6.65
CA THR A 234 21.79 -2.07 6.30
C THR A 234 22.04 -3.29 5.40
N ALA A 235 23.00 -3.17 4.49
CA ALA A 235 23.29 -4.23 3.51
C ALA A 235 23.82 -5.55 4.11
N GLN A 236 24.27 -5.52 5.36
CA GLN A 236 24.84 -6.66 6.08
C GLN A 236 23.82 -7.53 6.82
N GLN A 237 22.53 -7.16 6.85
CA GLN A 237 21.50 -7.95 7.51
C GLN A 237 21.14 -9.17 6.66
N VAL A 238 21.85 -10.28 6.87
CA VAL A 238 21.58 -11.60 6.27
C VAL A 238 21.21 -12.64 7.35
N ASP A 239 21.27 -12.25 8.63
CA ASP A 239 20.92 -13.11 9.76
C ASP A 239 19.40 -13.15 9.96
N ASP A 240 18.86 -14.30 10.39
CA ASP A 240 17.45 -14.50 10.72
C ASP A 240 17.22 -14.22 12.22
N PRO A 241 16.36 -13.25 12.61
CA PRO A 241 15.53 -12.39 11.75
C PRO A 241 16.32 -11.23 11.12
N ALA A 242 15.89 -10.82 9.92
CA ALA A 242 16.48 -9.74 9.12
C ALA A 242 15.53 -8.52 8.96
N PRO A 243 15.31 -7.70 10.01
CA PRO A 243 14.48 -6.50 9.92
C PRO A 243 14.87 -5.58 8.76
N GLY A 244 13.86 -5.14 7.99
CA GLY A 244 14.04 -4.29 6.82
C GLY A 244 14.16 -5.04 5.50
N LEU A 245 14.23 -6.37 5.52
CA LEU A 245 14.00 -7.20 4.34
C LEU A 245 12.53 -7.64 4.25
N LEU A 246 12.00 -7.68 3.03
CA LEU A 246 10.69 -8.23 2.73
C LEU A 246 10.83 -9.38 1.73
N TRP A 247 10.22 -10.51 2.04
CA TRP A 247 10.13 -11.65 1.13
C TRP A 247 8.93 -11.50 0.21
N HIS A 248 9.10 -11.77 -1.07
CA HIS A 248 8.06 -11.72 -2.10
C HIS A 248 7.88 -13.11 -2.71
N ALA A 249 6.76 -13.76 -2.40
CA ALA A 249 6.36 -15.03 -3.00
C ALA A 249 5.32 -14.77 -4.08
N SER A 250 5.75 -14.71 -5.33
CA SER A 250 4.93 -14.41 -6.50
C SER A 250 4.47 -15.69 -7.21
N PHE A 251 3.19 -15.78 -7.52
CA PHE A 251 2.55 -16.90 -8.20
C PHE A 251 1.98 -16.44 -9.54
N THR A 252 2.54 -16.98 -10.62
CA THR A 252 2.01 -16.76 -11.98
C THR A 252 1.17 -17.96 -12.42
N LEU A 253 -0.08 -17.72 -12.77
CA LEU A 253 -1.05 -18.72 -13.22
C LEU A 253 -1.23 -18.62 -14.74
N ARG A 254 -0.87 -19.67 -15.50
CA ARG A 254 -0.97 -19.63 -16.97
C ARG A 254 -2.40 -19.64 -17.49
N SER A 255 -3.13 -20.70 -17.20
CA SER A 255 -4.50 -20.96 -17.71
C SER A 255 -5.57 -20.83 -16.63
N ARG A 256 -5.20 -20.28 -15.48
CA ARG A 256 -6.06 -20.17 -14.31
C ARG A 256 -6.15 -18.75 -13.81
N SER A 257 -7.25 -18.47 -13.13
CA SER A 257 -7.51 -17.22 -12.43
C SER A 257 -7.80 -17.48 -10.97
N VAL A 258 -7.52 -16.47 -10.16
CA VAL A 258 -7.89 -16.44 -8.75
C VAL A 258 -8.87 -15.30 -8.52
N GLY A 259 -9.95 -15.60 -7.79
CA GLY A 259 -10.83 -14.58 -7.23
C GLY A 259 -10.19 -14.02 -5.96
N ILE A 260 -9.92 -12.70 -5.94
CA ILE A 260 -9.17 -12.06 -4.85
C ILE A 260 -9.92 -12.12 -3.51
N PHE A 261 -11.25 -12.06 -3.54
CA PHE A 261 -12.09 -12.16 -2.35
C PHE A 261 -12.05 -13.58 -1.75
N GLU A 262 -12.19 -14.60 -2.60
CA GLU A 262 -12.08 -15.99 -2.17
C GLU A 262 -10.68 -16.29 -1.63
N LEU A 263 -9.63 -15.81 -2.32
CA LEU A 263 -8.26 -15.95 -1.86
C LEU A 263 -8.09 -15.34 -0.47
N TRP A 264 -8.49 -14.08 -0.30
CA TRP A 264 -8.39 -13.39 1.00
C TRP A 264 -9.14 -14.10 2.12
N ARG A 265 -10.35 -14.57 1.85
CA ARG A 265 -11.14 -15.32 2.84
C ARG A 265 -10.41 -16.57 3.31
N GLU A 266 -9.79 -17.32 2.41
CA GLU A 266 -9.02 -18.51 2.78
C GLU A 266 -7.72 -18.17 3.53
N ILE A 267 -7.08 -17.04 3.22
CA ILE A 267 -5.90 -16.52 3.97
C ILE A 267 -6.29 -16.27 5.43
N VAL A 268 -7.39 -15.54 5.65
CA VAL A 268 -7.90 -15.21 7.00
C VAL A 268 -8.37 -16.46 7.73
N ALA A 269 -9.08 -17.37 7.06
CA ALA A 269 -9.54 -18.63 7.67
C ALA A 269 -8.38 -19.51 8.17
N ARG A 270 -7.18 -19.34 7.61
CA ARG A 270 -5.95 -20.04 8.02
C ARG A 270 -5.07 -19.22 8.97
N GLY A 271 -5.49 -18.02 9.36
CA GLY A 271 -4.73 -17.12 10.24
C GLY A 271 -3.44 -16.55 9.65
N MET A 272 -3.25 -16.68 8.33
CA MET A 272 -2.03 -16.24 7.64
C MET A 272 -1.98 -14.72 7.48
N ASP A 273 -3.11 -14.04 7.64
CA ASP A 273 -3.21 -12.58 7.56
C ASP A 273 -2.36 -11.89 8.65
N SER A 274 -2.07 -12.56 9.77
CA SER A 274 -1.19 -12.05 10.83
C SER A 274 0.27 -11.83 10.36
N ILE A 275 0.85 -12.79 9.65
CA ILE A 275 2.25 -12.75 9.15
C ILE A 275 2.38 -12.04 7.79
N LEU A 276 1.28 -11.93 7.06
CA LEU A 276 1.24 -11.26 5.76
C LEU A 276 1.43 -9.74 5.90
N VAL A 277 2.36 -9.17 5.14
CA VAL A 277 2.47 -7.72 4.95
C VAL A 277 1.47 -7.27 3.90
N HIS A 278 1.57 -7.81 2.67
CA HIS A 278 0.64 -7.48 1.59
C HIS A 278 0.26 -8.73 0.79
N LEU A 279 -0.98 -8.72 0.28
CA LEU A 279 -1.39 -9.51 -0.87
C LEU A 279 -1.42 -8.59 -2.09
N VAL A 280 -0.42 -8.68 -2.94
CA VAL A 280 -0.33 -7.88 -4.16
C VAL A 280 -0.98 -8.64 -5.31
N ALA A 281 -1.96 -8.03 -5.97
CA ALA A 281 -2.64 -8.66 -7.09
C ALA A 281 -2.97 -7.59 -8.13
N ASN A 282 -2.26 -7.61 -9.26
CA ASN A 282 -2.50 -6.68 -10.37
C ASN A 282 -3.54 -7.23 -11.33
N ASP A 283 -3.57 -8.54 -11.55
CA ASP A 283 -4.55 -9.21 -12.38
C ASP A 283 -4.94 -10.55 -11.76
N GLN A 284 -5.90 -11.23 -12.41
CA GLN A 284 -6.40 -12.52 -11.94
C GLN A 284 -5.41 -13.69 -12.05
N LYS A 285 -4.35 -13.52 -12.84
CA LYS A 285 -3.33 -14.53 -13.18
C LYS A 285 -2.00 -14.31 -12.45
N HIS A 286 -1.88 -13.24 -11.68
CA HIS A 286 -0.69 -12.95 -10.88
C HIS A 286 -1.09 -12.48 -9.49
N VAL A 287 -0.67 -13.25 -8.48
CA VAL A 287 -0.81 -12.88 -7.07
C VAL A 287 0.51 -13.04 -6.36
N GLU A 288 0.79 -12.18 -5.41
CA GLU A 288 2.02 -12.16 -4.66
C GLU A 288 1.76 -11.92 -3.18
N PHE A 289 2.53 -12.60 -2.35
CA PHE A 289 2.46 -12.50 -0.91
C PHE A 289 3.77 -11.92 -0.41
N THR A 290 3.67 -10.83 0.35
CA THR A 290 4.84 -10.20 0.96
C THR A 290 4.90 -10.51 2.44
N PHE A 291 6.06 -10.94 2.93
CA PHE A 291 6.29 -11.27 4.34
C PHE A 291 7.46 -10.45 4.88
N SER A 292 7.43 -10.11 6.16
CA SER A 292 8.54 -9.39 6.80
C SER A 292 9.59 -10.38 7.27
N ALA A 293 10.85 -10.18 6.90
CA ALA A 293 11.94 -10.99 7.43
C ALA A 293 12.28 -10.65 8.89
N ALA A 294 11.57 -9.70 9.52
CA ALA A 294 11.61 -9.51 10.97
C ALA A 294 10.84 -10.62 11.73
N ASP A 295 9.94 -11.34 11.07
CA ASP A 295 9.30 -12.54 11.61
C ASP A 295 10.24 -13.76 11.51
N SER A 296 9.90 -14.86 12.18
CA SER A 296 10.70 -16.11 12.14
C SER A 296 10.75 -16.68 10.72
N GLY A 297 11.95 -16.98 10.21
CA GLY A 297 12.12 -17.61 8.90
C GLY A 297 11.33 -18.92 8.73
N ASP A 298 11.21 -19.74 9.78
CA ASP A 298 10.44 -20.98 9.74
C ASP A 298 8.94 -20.72 9.51
N GLU A 299 8.38 -19.74 10.23
CA GLU A 299 6.97 -19.37 10.07
C GLU A 299 6.69 -18.75 8.70
N ILE A 300 7.62 -17.94 8.18
CA ILE A 300 7.53 -17.40 6.82
C ILE A 300 7.58 -18.54 5.80
N SER A 301 8.50 -19.49 5.96
CA SER A 301 8.61 -20.65 5.06
C SER A 301 7.34 -21.50 5.06
N ASP A 302 6.75 -21.72 6.23
CA ASP A 302 5.44 -22.39 6.36
C ASP A 302 4.32 -21.59 5.69
N ALA A 303 4.30 -20.27 5.91
CA ALA A 303 3.33 -19.35 5.32
C ALA A 303 3.38 -19.35 3.78
N ILE A 304 4.57 -19.37 3.16
CA ILE A 304 4.72 -19.53 1.71
C ILE A 304 4.08 -20.85 1.25
N GLY A 305 4.24 -21.91 2.03
CA GLY A 305 3.64 -23.20 1.74
C GLY A 305 2.12 -23.18 1.82
N TYR A 306 1.56 -22.51 2.83
CA TYR A 306 0.12 -22.29 2.91
C TYR A 306 -0.38 -21.38 1.79
N ALA A 307 0.36 -20.34 1.40
CA ALA A 307 0.02 -19.46 0.29
C ALA A 307 -0.09 -20.25 -1.03
N LEU A 308 0.91 -21.09 -1.35
CA LEU A 308 0.88 -21.95 -2.54
C LEU A 308 -0.34 -22.87 -2.53
N GLU A 309 -0.58 -23.58 -1.42
CA GLU A 309 -1.75 -24.48 -1.31
C GLU A 309 -3.07 -23.73 -1.49
N THR A 310 -3.19 -22.55 -0.88
CA THR A 310 -4.39 -21.72 -0.98
C THR A 310 -4.60 -21.25 -2.41
N VAL A 311 -3.56 -20.72 -3.08
CA VAL A 311 -3.63 -20.31 -4.49
C VAL A 311 -4.09 -21.47 -5.37
N LEU A 312 -3.50 -22.66 -5.21
CA LEU A 312 -3.89 -23.84 -5.98
C LEU A 312 -5.36 -24.24 -5.71
N ALA A 313 -5.80 -24.19 -4.45
CA ALA A 313 -7.15 -24.57 -4.04
C ALA A 313 -8.23 -23.61 -4.57
N VAL A 314 -7.96 -22.31 -4.61
CA VAL A 314 -8.94 -21.31 -5.10
C VAL A 314 -8.84 -21.02 -6.59
N SER A 315 -7.74 -21.43 -7.24
CA SER A 315 -7.52 -21.20 -8.67
C SER A 315 -8.51 -22.00 -9.54
N ARG A 316 -9.14 -21.32 -10.51
CA ARG A 316 -10.10 -21.91 -11.45
C ARG A 316 -9.58 -21.77 -12.87
N LEU A 317 -9.97 -22.69 -13.75
CA LEU A 317 -9.72 -22.51 -15.18
C LEU A 317 -10.44 -21.25 -15.67
N SER A 318 -9.70 -20.32 -16.26
CA SER A 318 -10.28 -19.08 -16.77
C SER A 318 -10.83 -19.29 -18.16
N LEU A 319 -12.05 -18.79 -18.41
CA LEU A 319 -12.52 -18.58 -19.77
C LEU A 319 -11.84 -17.35 -20.38
N PRO A 320 -11.75 -17.23 -21.72
CA PRO A 320 -10.98 -16.18 -22.40
C PRO A 320 -11.54 -14.75 -22.30
N GLU A 321 -12.53 -14.48 -21.45
CA GLU A 321 -13.10 -13.14 -21.37
C GLU A 321 -12.05 -12.16 -20.86
N ALA A 322 -11.89 -11.04 -21.58
CA ALA A 322 -11.05 -9.94 -21.15
C ALA A 322 -11.71 -9.31 -19.91
N PRO A 323 -11.12 -9.45 -18.70
CA PRO A 323 -11.72 -8.87 -17.52
C PRO A 323 -11.64 -7.34 -17.62
N ASP A 324 -12.69 -6.67 -17.14
CA ASP A 324 -12.59 -5.26 -16.79
C ASP A 324 -11.56 -5.11 -15.67
N TYR A 325 -10.35 -4.72 -16.08
CA TYR A 325 -9.20 -4.63 -15.21
C TYR A 325 -9.39 -3.58 -14.12
N GLN A 326 -9.97 -2.43 -14.46
CA GLN A 326 -10.20 -1.34 -13.51
C GLN A 326 -11.23 -1.74 -12.45
N GLN A 327 -12.34 -2.35 -12.88
CA GLN A 327 -13.34 -2.87 -11.94
C GLN A 327 -12.74 -3.95 -11.05
N TRP A 328 -11.91 -4.85 -11.59
CA TRP A 328 -11.25 -5.88 -10.81
C TRP A 328 -10.28 -5.27 -9.77
N GLN A 329 -9.45 -4.31 -10.15
CA GLN A 329 -8.54 -3.61 -9.23
C GLN A 329 -9.30 -2.86 -8.13
N SER A 330 -10.39 -2.16 -8.49
CA SER A 330 -11.26 -1.47 -7.54
C SER A 330 -11.85 -2.44 -6.52
N ARG A 331 -12.35 -3.60 -6.98
CA ARG A 331 -12.83 -4.67 -6.11
C ARG A 331 -11.72 -5.23 -5.21
N ALA A 332 -10.52 -5.45 -5.73
CA ALA A 332 -9.38 -5.92 -4.95
C ALA A 332 -9.05 -4.96 -3.80
N ARG A 333 -8.98 -3.65 -4.07
CA ARG A 333 -8.71 -2.62 -3.06
C ARG A 333 -9.79 -2.52 -1.97
N SER A 334 -11.01 -2.98 -2.24
CA SER A 334 -12.10 -2.97 -1.25
C SER A 334 -12.05 -4.11 -0.24
N VAL A 335 -11.22 -5.14 -0.47
CA VAL A 335 -11.21 -6.38 0.32
C VAL A 335 -10.64 -6.18 1.72
N ASP A 336 -9.42 -5.66 1.82
CA ASP A 336 -8.69 -5.37 3.06
C ASP A 336 -7.56 -4.41 2.71
N PHE A 337 -7.12 -3.58 3.66
CA PHE A 337 -6.05 -2.59 3.44
C PHE A 337 -4.71 -3.24 3.06
N ARG A 338 -4.51 -4.54 3.38
CA ARG A 338 -3.34 -5.32 2.98
C ARG A 338 -3.41 -5.83 1.55
N VAL A 339 -4.56 -5.71 0.87
CA VAL A 339 -4.74 -6.12 -0.52
C VAL A 339 -4.41 -4.96 -1.44
N ILE A 340 -3.29 -5.10 -2.16
CA ILE A 340 -2.69 -4.03 -2.95
C ILE A 340 -2.95 -4.29 -4.44
N SER A 341 -3.49 -3.30 -5.13
CA SER A 341 -3.77 -3.36 -6.57
C SER A 341 -3.75 -1.96 -7.20
N GLY A 342 -3.01 -1.81 -8.31
CA GLY A 342 -2.89 -0.54 -9.04
C GLY A 342 -2.44 0.65 -8.17
N SER A 343 -1.50 0.45 -7.27
CA SER A 343 -0.99 1.48 -6.34
C SER A 343 0.52 1.67 -6.50
N GLY A 344 1.08 2.72 -5.89
CA GLY A 344 2.53 2.94 -5.86
C GLY A 344 3.33 1.71 -5.43
N TRP A 345 2.85 0.99 -4.41
CA TRP A 345 3.51 -0.19 -3.85
C TRP A 345 3.73 -1.35 -4.82
N ASN A 346 3.03 -1.40 -5.95
CA ASN A 346 3.13 -2.51 -6.87
C ASN A 346 3.22 -2.11 -8.35
N ILE A 347 3.34 -0.81 -8.64
CA ILE A 347 3.53 -0.28 -9.99
C ILE A 347 4.77 0.61 -10.11
N VAL A 348 5.27 1.20 -9.02
CA VAL A 348 6.36 2.18 -9.06
C VAL A 348 7.69 1.51 -8.73
N ASP A 349 8.58 1.53 -9.72
CA ASP A 349 9.97 1.09 -9.64
C ASP A 349 10.92 2.09 -10.33
N ASP A 350 12.20 1.73 -10.42
CA ASP A 350 13.23 2.56 -11.03
C ASP A 350 12.97 2.89 -12.52
N SER A 351 12.13 2.10 -13.20
CA SER A 351 11.76 2.26 -14.61
C SER A 351 10.53 3.14 -14.83
N THR A 352 9.79 3.48 -13.78
CA THR A 352 8.54 4.28 -13.89
C THR A 352 8.81 5.79 -14.05
N LEU A 353 10.06 6.20 -14.23
CA LEU A 353 10.42 7.61 -14.37
C LEU A 353 10.19 8.11 -15.81
N PRO A 354 9.72 9.36 -15.99
CA PRO A 354 9.33 10.32 -14.95
C PRO A 354 7.93 10.00 -14.37
N ILE A 355 7.72 10.30 -13.08
CA ILE A 355 6.44 10.06 -12.39
C ILE A 355 6.04 11.22 -11.45
N THR A 356 4.74 11.39 -11.26
CA THR A 356 4.15 12.10 -10.11
C THR A 356 3.27 11.14 -9.33
N ASN A 357 3.56 10.93 -8.05
CA ASN A 357 2.81 10.04 -7.19
C ASN A 357 1.55 10.73 -6.64
N PHE A 358 1.64 12.04 -6.40
CA PHE A 358 0.54 12.79 -5.80
C PHE A 358 -0.21 13.68 -6.79
N GLY A 359 0.38 14.03 -7.93
CA GLY A 359 -0.22 14.97 -8.87
C GLY A 359 -0.30 16.40 -8.33
N ALA A 360 0.66 16.82 -7.49
CA ALA A 360 0.69 18.13 -6.83
C ALA A 360 1.66 19.14 -7.49
N GLY A 361 2.07 18.89 -8.74
CA GLY A 361 3.00 19.75 -9.46
C GLY A 361 4.47 19.60 -9.02
N GLY A 362 4.83 18.43 -8.51
CA GLY A 362 6.19 17.94 -8.37
C GLY A 362 6.27 16.56 -9.01
N GLY A 363 7.42 16.21 -9.56
CA GLY A 363 7.64 14.91 -10.16
C GLY A 363 9.06 14.45 -9.91
N VAL A 364 9.26 13.15 -10.00
CA VAL A 364 10.58 12.53 -9.93
C VAL A 364 11.01 12.29 -11.36
N GLY A 365 12.03 13.04 -11.81
CA GLY A 365 12.59 12.93 -13.17
C GLY A 365 13.84 12.07 -13.26
N ARG A 366 14.42 11.68 -12.12
CA ARG A 366 15.63 10.85 -12.03
C ARG A 366 15.61 10.05 -10.73
N ILE A 367 16.24 8.88 -10.73
CA ILE A 367 16.34 8.03 -9.53
C ILE A 367 17.06 8.82 -8.43
N PRO A 368 16.43 9.04 -7.27
CA PRO A 368 17.09 9.66 -6.12
C PRO A 368 18.26 8.82 -5.63
N ALA A 369 19.32 9.46 -5.15
CA ALA A 369 20.39 8.75 -4.46
C ALA A 369 19.94 8.40 -3.02
N TRP A 370 20.02 7.13 -2.64
CA TRP A 370 19.75 6.65 -1.28
C TRP A 370 20.50 5.36 -0.95
#